data_AF-A0A7Y0X6M1-F1
#
_entry.id   AF-A0A7Y0X6M1-F1
#
_cell.length_a   1.000
_cell.length_b   1.000
_cell.length_c   1.000
_cell.angle_alpha   90.00
_cell.angle_beta   90.00
_cell.angle_gamma   90.00
#
_symmetry.space_group_name_H-M   'P 1'
#
loop_
_entity.id
_entity.type
_entity.pdbx_description
1 polymer ?
#
loop_
_entity_poly.entity_id
_entity_poly.type
_entity_poly.pdbx_seq_one_letter_code
_entity_poly.pdbx_strand_id
1 'polypeptide(L)'
;GHSAEQAVRYAFRTVGRALWITTVVLVAGFSVLAMSSFRLNADMGQLSAIVIFIALVVDFIFLPTLLMLFDKGVYDEVERRNKLKSTDSQTKTVTQS
;
A
#
# COMPACT_ATOMS: atom_id res chain seq x y z
N GLY A 1 6.06 12.57 -17.34
CA GLY A 1 5.21 12.27 -16.18
C GLY A 1 4.99 10.78 -16.16
N HIS A 2 5.42 10.10 -15.10
CA HIS A 2 4.98 8.72 -14.87
C HIS A 2 3.54 8.82 -14.35
N SER A 3 2.59 8.23 -15.06
CA SER A 3 1.21 8.22 -14.60
C SER A 3 1.13 7.50 -13.25
N ALA A 4 0.22 7.94 -12.38
CA ALA A 4 -0.08 7.30 -11.08
C ALA A 4 -0.12 5.77 -11.18
N GLU A 5 -0.70 5.27 -12.27
CA GLU A 5 -0.80 3.85 -12.57
C GLU A 5 0.56 3.14 -12.71
N GLN A 6 1.57 3.78 -13.31
CA GLN A 6 2.92 3.22 -13.43
C GLN A 6 3.60 3.13 -12.07
N ALA A 7 3.46 4.17 -11.23
CA ALA A 7 4.00 4.17 -9.87
C ALA A 7 3.32 3.08 -9.02
N VAL A 8 2.00 2.97 -9.11
CA VAL A 8 1.22 1.92 -8.44
C VAL A 8 1.67 0.53 -8.89
N ARG A 9 1.80 0.29 -10.19
CA ARG A 9 2.25 -0.99 -10.75
C ARG A 9 3.67 -1.34 -10.32
N TYR A 10 4.58 -0.36 -10.26
CA TYR A 10 5.95 -0.57 -9.80
C TYR A 10 6.03 -0.95 -8.31
N ALA A 11 5.30 -0.22 -7.46
CA ALA A 11 5.20 -0.51 -6.03
C ALA A 11 4.60 -1.90 -5.80
N PHE A 12 3.52 -2.23 -6.51
CA PHE A 12 2.88 -3.55 -6.44
C PHE A 12 3.81 -4.69 -6.82
N ARG A 13 4.59 -4.52 -7.89
CA ARG A 13 5.47 -5.58 -8.38
C ARG A 13 6.65 -5.85 -7.45
N THR A 14 7.09 -4.82 -6.73
CA THR A 14 8.20 -4.90 -5.78
C THR A 14 7.73 -5.44 -4.44
N VAL A 15 6.73 -4.79 -3.83
CA VAL A 15 6.22 -5.15 -2.50
C VAL A 15 5.38 -6.43 -2.56
N GLY A 16 4.57 -6.62 -3.61
CA GLY A 16 3.71 -7.78 -3.75
C GLY A 16 4.45 -9.11 -3.85
N ARG A 17 5.67 -9.10 -4.39
CA ARG A 17 6.52 -10.30 -4.39
C ARG A 17 7.05 -10.64 -2.99
N ALA A 18 7.42 -9.62 -2.21
CA ALA A 18 7.84 -9.83 -0.83
C ALA A 18 6.70 -10.39 0.02
N LEU A 19 5.49 -9.82 -0.10
CA LEU A 19 4.29 -10.28 0.61
C LEU A 19 3.93 -11.73 0.28
N TRP A 20 3.99 -12.12 -1.00
CA TRP A 20 3.75 -13.50 -1.41
C TRP A 20 4.72 -14.49 -0.76
N ILE A 21 6.01 -14.14 -0.72
CA ILE A 21 7.04 -15.00 -0.13
C ILE A 21 6.80 -15.14 1.38
N THR A 22 6.56 -14.04 2.09
CA THR A 22 6.30 -14.08 3.54
C THR A 22 5.05 -14.88 3.87
N THR A 23 3.98 -14.76 3.08
CA THR A 23 2.76 -15.55 3.30
C THR A 23 3.01 -17.04 3.10
N VAL A 24 3.72 -17.45 2.05
CA VAL A 24 4.06 -18.87 1.85
C VAL A 24 4.89 -19.42 3.01
N VAL A 25 5.89 -18.66 3.46
CA VAL A 25 6.74 -19.05 4.59
C VAL A 25 5.91 -19.17 5.88
N LEU A 26 5.04 -18.21 6.17
CA LEU A 26 4.19 -18.22 7.35
C LEU A 26 3.18 -19.37 7.30
N VAL A 27 2.46 -19.54 6.19
CA VAL A 27 1.50 -20.63 6.02
C VAL A 27 2.19 -21.98 6.18
N ALA A 28 3.38 -22.17 5.60
CA ALA A 28 4.14 -23.40 5.78
C ALA A 28 4.54 -23.61 7.25
N GLY A 29 5.06 -22.59 7.93
CA GLY A 29 5.44 -22.66 9.34
C GLY A 29 4.26 -23.00 10.26
N PHE A 30 3.11 -22.36 10.05
CA PHE A 30 1.89 -22.64 10.81
C PHE A 30 1.26 -23.98 10.44
N SER A 31 1.41 -24.46 9.19
CA SER A 31 0.95 -25.80 8.79
C SER A 31 1.73 -26.91 9.50
N VAL A 32 3.05 -26.73 9.68
CA VAL A 32 3.88 -27.68 10.46
C VAL A 32 3.45 -27.70 11.93
N LEU A 33 3.16 -26.54 12.52
CA LEU A 33 2.59 -26.46 13.87
C LEU A 33 1.20 -27.11 13.94
N ALA A 34 0.39 -26.96 12.88
CA ALA A 34 -0.95 -27.52 12.81
C ALA A 34 -0.97 -29.06 12.76
N MET A 35 0.09 -29.68 12.22
CA MET A 35 0.28 -31.14 12.22
C MET A 35 0.67 -31.72 13.60
N SER A 36 0.85 -30.87 14.62
CA SER A 36 1.18 -31.33 15.97
C SER A 36 0.05 -32.17 16.58
N SER A 37 0.41 -33.26 17.25
CA SER A 37 -0.52 -34.11 18.02
C SER A 37 -1.15 -33.41 19.23
N PHE A 38 -0.71 -32.19 19.55
CA PHE A 38 -1.28 -31.34 20.58
C PHE A 38 -2.40 -30.46 20.00
N ARG A 39 -3.65 -30.72 20.40
CA ARG A 39 -4.86 -29.99 19.92
C ARG A 39 -4.72 -28.47 19.93
N LEU A 40 -4.05 -27.93 20.94
CA LEU A 40 -3.86 -26.49 21.11
C LEU A 40 -2.97 -25.88 20.00
N ASN A 41 -1.99 -26.64 19.51
CA ASN A 41 -1.13 -26.21 18.39
C ASN A 41 -1.83 -26.41 17.04
N ALA A 42 -2.67 -27.45 16.91
CA ALA A 42 -3.49 -27.69 15.73
C ALA A 42 -4.50 -26.55 15.48
N ASP A 43 -5.28 -26.22 16.50
CA ASP A 43 -6.34 -25.20 16.41
C ASP A 43 -5.74 -23.80 16.17
N MET A 44 -4.69 -23.45 16.92
CA MET A 44 -4.02 -22.15 16.76
C MET A 44 -3.27 -22.06 15.43
N GLY A 45 -2.68 -23.16 14.95
CA GLY A 45 -1.99 -23.23 13.66
C GLY A 45 -2.94 -23.04 12.48
N GLN A 46 -4.10 -23.71 12.49
CA GLN A 46 -5.11 -23.55 11.44
C GLN A 46 -5.70 -22.13 11.43
N LEU A 47 -6.09 -21.60 12.59
CA LEU A 47 -6.64 -20.25 12.68
C LEU A 47 -5.62 -19.20 12.20
N SER A 48 -4.36 -19.34 12.61
CA SER A 48 -3.29 -18.42 12.20
C SER A 48 -3.04 -18.48 10.68
N ALA A 49 -3.01 -19.67 10.08
CA ALA A 49 -2.87 -19.82 8.63
C ALA A 49 -4.00 -19.14 7.86
N ILE A 50 -5.25 -19.27 8.31
CA ILE A 50 -6.42 -18.61 7.72
C ILE A 50 -6.30 -17.09 7.84
N VAL A 51 -5.97 -16.57 9.02
CA VAL A 51 -5.80 -15.13 9.27
C VAL A 51 -4.71 -14.55 8.38
N ILE A 52 -3.56 -15.23 8.25
CA ILE A 52 -2.46 -14.80 7.38
C ILE A 52 -2.88 -14.77 5.91
N PHE A 53 -3.64 -15.77 5.47
CA PHE A 53 -4.16 -15.80 4.11
C PHE A 53 -5.11 -14.62 3.84
N ILE A 54 -6.03 -14.34 4.77
CA ILE A 54 -6.95 -13.19 4.67
C ILE A 54 -6.16 -11.88 4.68
N ALA A 55 -5.14 -11.76 5.54
CA ALA A 55 -4.27 -10.58 5.58
C ALA A 55 -3.61 -10.31 4.23
N LEU A 56 -3.10 -11.34 3.55
CA LEU A 56 -2.53 -11.19 2.20
C LEU A 56 -3.56 -10.66 1.18
N VAL A 57 -4.80 -11.16 1.24
CA VAL A 57 -5.87 -10.68 0.36
C VAL A 57 -6.18 -9.22 0.63
N VAL A 58 -6.26 -8.85 1.92
CA VAL A 58 -6.46 -7.46 2.32
C VAL A 58 -5.31 -6.59 1.84
N ASP A 59 -4.05 -6.98 2.04
CA ASP A 59 -2.89 -6.22 1.61
C ASP A 59 -2.92 -5.92 0.11
N PHE A 60 -3.28 -6.90 -0.73
CA PHE A 60 -3.39 -6.69 -2.17
C PHE A 60 -4.59 -5.82 -2.61
N ILE A 61 -5.61 -5.65 -1.77
CA ILE A 61 -6.76 -4.76 -2.05
C ILE A 61 -6.56 -3.38 -1.43
N PHE A 62 -5.90 -3.31 -0.27
CA PHE A 62 -5.68 -2.08 0.48
C PHE A 62 -4.52 -1.28 -0.08
N LEU A 63 -3.40 -1.92 -0.41
CA LEU A 63 -2.21 -1.24 -0.94
C LEU A 63 -2.47 -0.41 -2.22
N PRO A 64 -3.23 -0.86 -3.24
CA PRO A 64 -3.46 -0.08 -4.46
C PRO A 64 -4.43 1.06 -4.19
N THR A 65 -5.46 0.80 -3.39
CA THR A 65 -6.46 1.78 -2.97
C THR A 65 -5.80 2.91 -2.17
N LEU A 66 -4.95 2.55 -1.21
CA LEU A 66 -4.23 3.48 -0.35
C LEU A 66 -3.21 4.29 -1.16
N LEU A 67 -2.48 3.63 -2.07
CA LEU A 67 -1.49 4.31 -2.92
C LEU A 67 -2.15 5.28 -3.91
N MET A 68 -3.32 4.94 -4.48
CA MET A 68 -4.10 5.87 -5.32
C MET A 68 -4.66 7.06 -4.52
N LEU A 69 -5.02 6.86 -3.25
CA LEU A 69 -5.50 7.94 -2.38
C LEU A 69 -4.38 8.92 -2.01
N PHE A 70 -3.21 8.41 -1.63
CA PHE A 70 -2.05 9.24 -1.31
C PHE A 70 -1.52 10.00 -2.52
N ASP A 71 -1.50 9.37 -3.70
CA ASP A 71 -1.09 10.04 -4.94
C ASP A 71 -1.98 11.25 -5.24
N LYS A 72 -3.31 11.12 -5.13
CA LYS A 72 -4.25 12.25 -5.31
C LYS A 72 -4.02 13.40 -4.32
N GLY A 73 -3.79 13.10 -3.05
CA GLY A 73 -3.56 14.13 -2.02
C GLY A 73 -2.31 14.98 -2.29
N VAL A 74 -1.25 14.38 -2.83
CA VAL A 74 0.00 15.08 -3.17
C VAL A 74 -0.20 15.99 -4.40
N TYR A 75 -0.93 15.56 -5.42
CA TYR A 75 -1.19 16.38 -6.61
C TYR A 75 -2.02 17.64 -6.30
N ASP A 76 -3.07 17.52 -5.48
CA ASP A 76 -3.94 18.64 -5.13
C ASP A 76 -3.20 19.77 -4.39
N GLU A 77 -2.23 19.41 -3.54
CA GLU A 77 -1.43 20.39 -2.81
C GLU A 77 -0.42 21.12 -3.71
N VAL A 78 0.23 20.40 -4.63
CA VAL A 78 1.16 20.98 -5.61
C VAL A 78 0.43 21.95 -6.55
N GLU A 79 -0.75 21.57 -7.03
CA GLU A 79 -1.64 22.41 -7.86
C GLU A 79 -2.03 23.70 -7.12
N ARG A 80 -2.49 23.61 -5.86
CA ARG A 80 -2.82 24.78 -5.03
C ARG A 80 -1.62 25.69 -4.84
N ARG A 81 -0.46 25.15 -4.49
CA ARG A 81 0.77 25.94 -4.25
C ARG A 81 1.24 26.66 -5.51
N ASN A 82 1.13 26.03 -6.68
CA ASN A 82 1.46 26.68 -7.95
C ASN A 82 0.49 27.81 -8.29
N LYS A 83 -0.83 27.63 -8.07
CA LYS A 83 -1.83 28.69 -8.24
C LYS A 83 -1.59 29.88 -7.30
N LEU A 84 -1.25 29.62 -6.03
CA LEU A 84 -0.92 30.66 -5.04
C LEU A 84 0.32 31.47 -5.44
N LYS A 85 1.37 30.82 -5.93
CA LYS A 85 2.57 31.51 -6.43
C LYS A 85 2.32 32.34 -7.69
N SER A 86 1.47 31.87 -8.61
CA SER A 86 1.13 32.63 -9.82
C SER A 86 0.32 33.89 -9.52
N THR A 87 -0.60 33.83 -8.55
CA THR A 87 -1.42 34.98 -8.14
C THR A 87 -0.58 36.05 -7.42
N ASP A 88 0.35 35.64 -6.55
CA ASP A 88 1.25 36.58 -5.86
C ASP A 88 2.28 37.22 -6.81
N SER A 89 2.64 36.52 -7.89
CA SER A 89 3.56 37.04 -8.92
C SER A 89 2.89 38.07 -9.83
N GLN A 90 1.63 37.86 -10.25
CA GLN A 90 0.87 38.85 -11.03
C GLN A 90 0.50 40.10 -10.21
N THR A 91 0.22 39.95 -8.91
CA THR A 91 -0.14 41.08 -8.04
C THR A 91 1.04 42.04 -7.82
N LYS A 92 2.29 41.53 -7.76
CA LYS A 92 3.48 42.38 -7.62
C LYS A 92 3.84 43.18 -8.87
N THR A 93 3.47 42.70 -10.07
CA THR A 93 3.72 43.40 -11.34
C THR A 93 2.75 44.58 -11.56
N VAL A 94 1.51 44.46 -11.08
CA VAL A 94 0.47 45.49 -11.27
C VAL A 94 0.64 46.68 -10.31
N THR A 95 1.17 46.47 -9.09
CA THR A 95 1.34 47.55 -8.09
C THR A 95 2.65 48.35 -8.27
N GLN A 96 3.58 47.90 -9.13
CA GLN A 96 4.82 48.62 -9.44
C GLN A 96 4.74 49.50 -10.71
N SER A 97 3.56 49.61 -11.32
CA SER A 97 3.26 50.50 -12.46
C SER A 97 2.41 51.67 -12.01
#